data_AF-A0A660RLJ2-F1
#
_entry.id   AF-A0A660RLJ2-F1
#
_cell.length_a   1.000
_cell.length_b   1.000
_cell.length_c   1.000
_cell.angle_alpha   90.00
_cell.angle_beta   90.00
_cell.angle_gamma   90.00
#
_symmetry.space_group_name_H-M   'P 1'
#
loop_
_entity.id
_entity.type
_entity.pdbx_description
1 polymer ?
#
loop_
_entity_poly.entity_id
_entity_poly.type
_entity_poly.pdbx_seq_one_letter_code
_entity_poly.pdbx_strand_id
1 'polypeptide(L)'
;MRVKLPERDVEVYRGIVGEYVDVLKEEAKDLKGLKVIHVNSTSYGGGVAELLKGLVPLMRSLGLKAEWEVIEAPGEFFNVTKKIHNGLQGGDVKITEEEWSLYEKVNERNSEILDLSADVVIIHAPQPAMIPCFLDDGRKWIWRCHIDLSNPNETLWRRFKGYLEKYGRMLFHLKDYIKEEFADISRV
;
A
#
# COMPACT_ATOMS: atom_id res chain seq x y z
N MET A 1 -10.33 2.20 -9.06
CA MET A 1 -11.67 2.76 -8.76
C MET A 1 -11.62 3.54 -7.46
N ARG A 2 -12.01 4.82 -7.50
CA ARG A 2 -11.99 5.71 -6.34
C ARG A 2 -13.07 5.36 -5.34
N VAL A 3 -12.68 5.21 -4.07
CA VAL A 3 -13.61 4.93 -2.98
C VAL A 3 -14.18 6.22 -2.41
N LYS A 4 -15.51 6.32 -2.36
CA LYS A 4 -16.20 7.42 -1.66
C LYS A 4 -16.20 7.13 -0.16
N LEU A 5 -15.75 8.11 0.61
CA LEU A 5 -15.62 8.03 2.06
C LEU A 5 -16.35 9.19 2.72
N PRO A 6 -16.94 9.00 3.91
CA PRO A 6 -17.53 10.08 4.67
C PRO A 6 -16.45 11.06 5.14
N GLU A 7 -16.88 12.27 5.51
CA GLU A 7 -16.04 13.19 6.24
C GLU A 7 -15.88 12.71 7.69
N ARG A 8 -14.67 12.87 8.24
CA ARG A 8 -14.39 12.58 9.65
C ARG A 8 -13.29 13.51 10.13
N ASP A 9 -13.58 14.27 11.17
CA ASP A 9 -12.61 15.17 11.79
C ASP A 9 -11.84 14.43 12.90
N VAL A 10 -10.53 14.66 13.01
CA VAL A 10 -9.71 14.20 14.15
C VAL A 10 -10.26 14.68 15.49
N GLU A 11 -10.98 15.81 15.54
CA GLU A 11 -11.60 16.34 16.76
C GLU A 11 -12.55 15.36 17.45
N VAL A 12 -13.18 14.45 16.71
CA VAL A 12 -14.07 13.43 17.32
C VAL A 12 -13.32 12.49 18.28
N TYR A 13 -11.99 12.45 18.18
CA TYR A 13 -11.13 11.65 19.05
C TYR A 13 -10.57 12.44 20.24
N ARG A 14 -10.84 13.74 20.37
CA ARG A 14 -10.33 14.54 21.50
C ARG A 14 -10.75 13.98 22.86
N GLY A 15 -11.96 13.45 22.98
CA GLY A 15 -12.42 12.80 24.21
C GLY A 15 -11.65 11.52 24.58
N ILE A 16 -10.89 10.93 23.64
CA ILE A 16 -10.13 9.70 23.83
C ILE A 16 -8.63 10.01 24.03
N VAL A 17 -8.06 10.89 23.19
CA VAL A 17 -6.61 11.15 23.16
C VAL A 17 -6.23 12.55 23.66
N GLY A 18 -7.18 13.40 24.03
CA GLY A 18 -6.91 14.72 24.63
C GLY A 18 -6.09 15.64 23.73
N GLU A 19 -5.02 16.22 24.30
CA GLU A 19 -4.14 17.19 23.65
C GLU A 19 -3.33 16.62 22.47
N TYR A 20 -3.26 15.29 22.31
CA TYR A 20 -2.63 14.67 21.15
C TYR A 20 -3.30 15.06 19.83
N VAL A 21 -4.57 15.48 19.85
CA VAL A 21 -5.22 16.06 18.65
C VAL A 21 -4.51 17.34 18.20
N ASP A 22 -4.08 18.18 19.14
CA ASP A 22 -3.41 19.44 18.83
C ASP A 22 -1.99 19.19 18.34
N VAL A 23 -1.27 18.24 18.96
CA VAL A 23 0.04 17.77 18.47
C VAL A 23 -0.07 17.27 17.03
N LEU A 24 -1.04 16.41 16.75
CA LEU A 24 -1.24 15.87 15.40
C LEU A 24 -1.56 16.96 14.37
N LYS A 25 -2.36 17.96 14.75
CA LYS A 25 -2.66 19.13 13.91
C LYS A 25 -1.43 19.98 13.64
N GLU A 26 -0.57 20.17 14.64
CA GLU A 26 0.69 20.92 14.51
C GLU A 26 1.63 20.22 13.52
N GLU A 27 1.87 18.92 13.71
CA GLU A 27 2.74 18.11 12.84
C GLU A 27 2.22 18.05 11.39
N ALA A 28 0.91 18.12 11.20
CA ALA A 28 0.31 18.08 9.86
C ALA A 28 0.39 19.42 9.10
N LYS A 29 0.76 20.54 9.74
CA LYS A 29 0.75 21.86 9.09
C LYS A 29 1.57 21.91 7.81
N ASP A 30 2.78 21.34 7.84
CA ASP A 30 3.69 21.34 6.70
C ASP A 30 3.27 20.36 5.59
N LEU A 31 2.32 19.47 5.88
CA LEU A 31 1.77 18.52 4.92
C LEU A 31 0.48 19.02 4.27
N LYS A 32 0.00 20.21 4.64
CA LYS A 32 -1.25 20.76 4.14
C LYS A 32 -1.20 20.92 2.61
N GLY A 33 -2.22 20.36 1.95
CA GLY A 33 -2.36 20.39 0.49
C GLY A 33 -1.62 19.28 -0.25
N LEU A 34 -0.77 18.49 0.43
CA LEU A 34 -0.09 17.32 -0.14
C LEU A 34 -1.13 16.32 -0.64
N LYS A 35 -1.01 15.90 -1.91
CA LYS A 35 -1.84 14.86 -2.52
C LYS A 35 -1.26 13.49 -2.22
N VAL A 36 -2.06 12.65 -1.56
CA VAL A 36 -1.67 11.29 -1.19
C VAL A 36 -2.71 10.31 -1.71
N ILE A 37 -2.29 9.32 -2.49
CA ILE A 37 -3.18 8.28 -2.98
C ILE A 37 -2.80 6.95 -2.34
N HIS A 38 -3.76 6.31 -1.70
CA HIS A 38 -3.64 4.93 -1.23
C HIS A 38 -4.18 3.99 -2.31
N VAL A 39 -3.46 2.90 -2.57
CA VAL A 39 -3.90 1.86 -3.51
C VAL A 39 -3.88 0.51 -2.81
N ASN A 40 -4.98 -0.24 -2.85
CA ASN A 40 -5.03 -1.62 -2.37
C ASN A 40 -5.95 -2.49 -3.25
N SER A 41 -6.17 -3.74 -2.82
CA SER A 41 -6.92 -4.74 -3.59
C SER A 41 -8.42 -4.81 -3.34
N THR A 42 -8.95 -4.15 -2.31
CA THR A 42 -10.39 -4.18 -2.00
C THR A 42 -10.83 -3.03 -1.10
N SER A 43 -12.02 -2.48 -1.34
CA SER A 43 -12.68 -1.52 -0.43
C SER A 43 -13.57 -2.16 0.63
N TYR A 44 -13.73 -3.49 0.57
CA TYR A 44 -14.59 -4.26 1.45
C TYR A 44 -13.86 -5.51 1.96
N GLY A 45 -14.04 -5.80 3.26
CA GLY A 45 -13.41 -6.93 3.91
C GLY A 45 -11.91 -6.75 4.16
N GLY A 46 -11.43 -7.32 5.26
CA GLY A 46 -10.02 -7.30 5.66
C GLY A 46 -9.58 -6.01 6.36
N GLY A 47 -8.50 -6.13 7.14
CA GLY A 47 -8.01 -5.05 8.01
C GLY A 47 -7.51 -3.81 7.27
N VAL A 48 -6.95 -3.96 6.06
CA VAL A 48 -6.48 -2.81 5.27
C VAL A 48 -7.64 -1.92 4.82
N ALA A 49 -8.74 -2.52 4.36
CA ALA A 49 -9.92 -1.77 3.95
C ALA A 49 -10.57 -1.03 5.13
N GLU A 50 -10.63 -1.68 6.30
CA GLU A 50 -11.14 -1.07 7.53
C GLU A 50 -10.24 0.08 8.01
N LEU A 51 -8.92 -0.11 7.97
CA LEU A 51 -7.94 0.93 8.26
C LEU A 51 -8.14 2.15 7.38
N LEU A 52 -8.20 1.97 6.05
CA LEU A 52 -8.28 3.09 5.10
C LEU A 52 -9.61 3.85 5.19
N LYS A 53 -10.70 3.19 5.58
CA LYS A 53 -11.98 3.86 5.87
C LYS A 53 -11.88 4.87 7.01
N GLY A 54 -11.02 4.62 7.99
CA GLY A 54 -10.75 5.57 9.08
C GLY A 54 -9.64 6.56 8.75
N LEU A 55 -8.52 6.06 8.22
CA LEU A 55 -7.29 6.83 8.04
C LEU A 55 -7.45 7.94 6.99
N VAL A 56 -8.03 7.64 5.83
CA VAL A 56 -8.10 8.60 4.73
C VAL A 56 -8.95 9.84 5.10
N PRO A 57 -10.14 9.70 5.71
CA PRO A 57 -10.88 10.86 6.21
C PRO A 57 -10.11 11.68 7.26
N LEU A 58 -9.36 11.03 8.16
CA LEU A 58 -8.57 11.75 9.16
C LEU A 58 -7.44 12.55 8.51
N MET A 59 -6.73 11.97 7.54
CA MET A 59 -5.75 12.71 6.73
C MET A 59 -6.37 13.93 6.05
N ARG A 60 -7.59 13.81 5.51
CA ARG A 60 -8.32 14.95 4.91
C ARG A 60 -8.61 16.05 5.95
N SER A 61 -9.05 15.67 7.15
CA SER A 61 -9.31 16.65 8.21
C SER A 61 -8.07 17.41 8.69
N LEU A 62 -6.89 16.81 8.51
CA LEU A 62 -5.58 17.43 8.78
C LEU A 62 -5.08 18.31 7.61
N GLY A 63 -5.86 18.44 6.53
CA GLY A 63 -5.56 19.31 5.39
C GLY A 63 -4.83 18.63 4.25
N LEU A 64 -4.62 17.31 4.28
CA LEU A 64 -4.09 16.56 3.14
C LEU A 64 -5.17 16.32 2.09
N LYS A 65 -4.78 16.26 0.82
CA LYS A 65 -5.64 15.83 -0.29
C LYS A 65 -5.53 14.31 -0.46
N ALA A 66 -5.99 13.57 0.55
CA ALA A 66 -5.88 12.12 0.60
C ALA A 66 -7.01 11.42 -0.16
N GLU A 67 -6.69 10.43 -0.98
CA GLU A 67 -7.64 9.64 -1.75
C GLU A 67 -7.31 8.15 -1.69
N TRP A 68 -8.27 7.33 -2.08
CA TRP A 68 -8.15 5.87 -2.04
C TRP A 68 -8.67 5.27 -3.34
N GLU A 69 -7.78 4.58 -4.04
CA GLU A 69 -8.05 3.78 -5.23
C GLU A 69 -7.98 2.28 -4.91
N VAL A 70 -8.84 1.51 -5.57
CA VAL A 70 -8.83 0.05 -5.53
C VAL A 70 -8.56 -0.50 -6.92
N ILE A 71 -7.67 -1.49 -7.02
CA ILE A 71 -7.40 -2.16 -8.29
C ILE A 71 -8.61 -2.94 -8.81
N GLU A 72 -8.72 -3.07 -10.12
CA GLU A 72 -9.64 -3.98 -10.79
C GLU A 72 -8.91 -5.25 -11.21
N ALA A 73 -9.43 -6.40 -10.81
CA ALA A 73 -8.79 -7.68 -11.12
C ALA A 73 -9.82 -8.83 -11.23
N PRO A 74 -9.57 -9.81 -12.10
CA PRO A 74 -10.40 -11.01 -12.20
C PRO A 74 -10.19 -11.93 -10.98
N GLY A 75 -11.13 -12.85 -10.71
CA GLY A 75 -11.06 -13.78 -9.58
C GLY A 75 -9.76 -14.61 -9.53
N GLU A 76 -9.27 -15.03 -10.69
CA GLU A 76 -8.00 -15.78 -10.84
C GLU A 76 -6.79 -15.02 -10.30
N PHE A 77 -6.75 -13.69 -10.42
CA PHE A 77 -5.66 -12.87 -9.89
C PHE A 77 -5.60 -12.96 -8.36
N PHE A 78 -6.75 -13.09 -7.69
CA PHE A 78 -6.78 -13.27 -6.24
C PHE A 78 -6.30 -14.65 -5.79
N ASN A 79 -6.42 -15.67 -6.65
CA ASN A 79 -5.81 -16.97 -6.40
C ASN A 79 -4.27 -16.89 -6.48
N VAL A 80 -3.76 -16.21 -7.51
CA VAL A 80 -2.31 -15.97 -7.68
C VAL A 80 -1.76 -15.15 -6.51
N THR A 81 -2.39 -14.02 -6.19
CA THR A 81 -1.90 -13.16 -5.10
C THR A 81 -2.03 -13.80 -3.73
N LYS A 82 -2.96 -14.74 -3.52
CA LYS A 82 -3.00 -15.58 -2.30
C LYS A 82 -1.79 -16.51 -2.23
N LYS A 83 -1.34 -17.10 -3.34
CA LYS A 83 -0.06 -17.84 -3.37
C LYS A 83 1.11 -16.91 -3.07
N ILE A 84 1.15 -15.72 -3.69
CA ILE A 84 2.19 -14.73 -3.42
C ILE A 84 2.25 -14.36 -1.94
N HIS A 85 1.10 -14.02 -1.36
CA HIS A 85 0.94 -13.72 0.05
C HIS A 85 1.50 -14.84 0.93
N ASN A 86 1.04 -16.08 0.73
CA ASN A 86 1.48 -17.21 1.54
C ASN A 86 2.98 -17.51 1.36
N GLY A 87 3.49 -17.41 0.14
CA GLY A 87 4.91 -17.63 -0.13
C GLY A 87 5.81 -16.55 0.47
N LEU A 88 5.39 -15.28 0.44
CA LEU A 88 6.11 -14.19 1.13
C LEU A 88 6.14 -14.38 2.66
N GLN A 89 5.18 -15.12 3.21
CA GLN A 89 5.17 -15.52 4.62
C GLN A 89 5.80 -16.90 4.88
N GLY A 90 6.62 -17.42 3.95
CA GLY A 90 7.37 -18.66 4.12
C GLY A 90 6.65 -19.95 3.73
N GLY A 91 5.45 -19.85 3.17
CA GLY A 91 4.72 -21.00 2.63
C GLY A 91 5.46 -21.65 1.45
N ASP A 92 5.42 -22.98 1.39
CA ASP A 92 5.88 -23.72 0.22
C ASP A 92 4.84 -23.62 -0.90
N VAL A 93 5.07 -22.69 -1.82
CA VAL A 93 4.19 -22.42 -2.96
C VAL A 93 5.01 -22.41 -4.24
N LYS A 94 4.37 -22.85 -5.32
CA LYS A 94 4.87 -22.70 -6.68
C LYS A 94 3.91 -21.81 -7.45
N ILE A 95 4.47 -20.79 -8.09
CA ILE A 95 3.76 -19.86 -8.96
C ILE A 95 4.29 -20.10 -10.36
N THR A 96 3.41 -20.45 -11.29
CA THR A 96 3.81 -20.73 -12.68
C THR A 96 4.10 -19.43 -13.45
N GLU A 97 4.74 -19.53 -14.61
CA GLU A 97 5.00 -18.35 -15.44
C GLU A 97 3.70 -17.73 -15.98
N GLU A 98 2.67 -18.53 -16.21
CA GLU A 98 1.34 -18.03 -16.59
C GLU A 98 0.71 -17.22 -15.44
N GLU A 99 0.86 -17.67 -14.20
CA GLU A 99 0.37 -16.95 -13.02
C GLU A 99 1.12 -15.64 -12.81
N TRP A 100 2.44 -15.64 -13.01
CA TRP A 100 3.22 -14.40 -12.99
C TRP A 100 2.84 -13.45 -14.13
N SER A 101 2.60 -13.96 -15.34
CA SER A 101 2.13 -13.16 -16.47
C SER A 101 0.76 -12.54 -16.18
N LEU A 102 -0.14 -13.26 -15.52
CA LEU A 102 -1.42 -12.71 -15.07
C LEU A 102 -1.21 -11.60 -14.02
N TYR A 103 -0.35 -11.81 -13.04
CA TYR A 103 -0.03 -10.81 -12.02
C TYR A 103 0.51 -9.51 -12.65
N GLU A 104 1.43 -9.65 -13.61
CA GLU A 104 2.01 -8.54 -14.37
C GLU A 104 0.95 -7.78 -15.18
N LYS A 105 0.19 -8.47 -16.03
CA LYS A 105 -0.87 -7.87 -16.88
C LYS A 105 -1.92 -7.11 -16.08
N VAL A 106 -2.32 -7.64 -14.92
CA VAL A 106 -3.29 -6.96 -14.05
C VAL A 106 -2.68 -5.70 -13.46
N ASN A 107 -1.43 -5.72 -13.00
CA ASN A 107 -0.77 -4.53 -12.48
C ASN A 107 -0.55 -3.47 -13.58
N GLU A 108 -0.14 -3.88 -14.78
CA GLU A 108 0.03 -3.00 -15.94
C GLU A 108 -1.27 -2.29 -16.29
N ARG A 109 -2.36 -3.04 -16.48
CA ARG A 109 -3.69 -2.47 -16.73
C ARG A 109 -4.11 -1.50 -15.64
N ASN A 110 -3.84 -1.83 -14.36
CA ASN A 110 -4.20 -0.93 -13.26
C ASN A 110 -3.36 0.35 -13.23
N SER A 111 -2.12 0.31 -13.72
CA SER A 111 -1.31 1.52 -13.87
C SER A 111 -1.90 2.51 -14.89
N GLU A 112 -2.65 2.01 -15.87
CA GLU A 112 -3.27 2.82 -16.93
C GLU A 112 -4.64 3.41 -16.52
N ILE A 113 -5.44 2.64 -15.76
CA ILE A 113 -6.84 3.03 -15.46
C ILE A 113 -7.00 3.78 -14.14
N LEU A 114 -6.05 3.65 -13.20
CA LEU A 114 -6.11 4.35 -11.93
C LEU A 114 -5.63 5.79 -12.10
N ASP A 115 -6.36 6.75 -11.55
CA ASP A 115 -5.85 8.11 -11.41
C ASP A 115 -4.87 8.14 -10.23
N LEU A 116 -3.58 8.06 -10.53
CA LEU A 116 -2.49 8.09 -9.56
C LEU A 116 -1.81 9.46 -9.50
N SER A 117 -2.47 10.53 -9.94
CA SER A 117 -1.91 11.89 -10.03
C SER A 117 -1.73 12.57 -8.67
N ALA A 118 -0.69 12.16 -7.93
CA ALA A 118 -0.40 12.59 -6.56
C ALA A 118 1.09 12.89 -6.33
N ASP A 119 1.38 13.59 -5.23
CA ASP A 119 2.74 13.85 -4.78
C ASP A 119 3.36 12.57 -4.18
N VAL A 120 2.53 11.76 -3.52
CA VAL A 120 2.90 10.48 -2.90
C VAL A 120 1.83 9.44 -3.21
N VAL A 121 2.26 8.24 -3.61
CA VAL A 121 1.38 7.08 -3.80
C VAL A 121 1.83 5.96 -2.86
N ILE A 122 0.89 5.46 -2.05
CA ILE A 122 1.11 4.41 -1.06
C ILE A 122 0.43 3.13 -1.55
N ILE A 123 1.24 2.14 -1.93
CA ILE A 123 0.76 0.83 -2.37
C ILE A 123 0.69 -0.09 -1.15
N HIS A 124 -0.48 -0.67 -0.88
CA HIS A 124 -0.70 -1.57 0.24
C HIS A 124 -0.63 -3.03 -0.20
N ALA A 125 0.17 -3.81 0.53
CA ALA A 125 0.30 -5.27 0.39
C ALA A 125 0.86 -5.71 -0.98
N PRO A 126 1.02 -7.03 -1.23
CA PRO A 126 1.66 -7.51 -2.46
C PRO A 126 0.85 -7.34 -3.74
N GLN A 127 -0.48 -7.26 -3.68
CA GLN A 127 -1.34 -7.33 -4.87
C GLN A 127 -1.04 -6.24 -5.90
N PRO A 128 -0.92 -4.95 -5.52
CA PRO A 128 -0.65 -3.86 -6.46
C PRO A 128 0.85 -3.50 -6.51
N ALA A 129 1.74 -4.34 -5.98
CA ALA A 129 3.15 -3.98 -5.74
C ALA A 129 3.95 -3.75 -7.02
N MET A 130 3.45 -4.21 -8.17
CA MET A 130 4.14 -4.06 -9.46
C MET A 130 3.70 -2.80 -10.23
N ILE A 131 2.62 -2.12 -9.82
CA ILE A 131 2.13 -0.90 -10.49
C ILE A 131 3.25 0.12 -10.78
N PRO A 132 4.17 0.44 -9.84
CA PRO A 132 5.22 1.43 -10.10
C PRO A 132 6.22 1.02 -11.18
N CYS A 133 6.26 -0.26 -11.58
CA CYS A 133 7.16 -0.74 -12.63
C CYS A 133 6.73 -0.27 -14.02
N PHE A 134 5.47 0.14 -14.20
CA PHE A 134 4.89 0.58 -15.47
C PHE A 134 4.80 2.10 -15.61
N LEU A 135 5.25 2.83 -14.59
CA LEU A 135 5.17 4.29 -14.53
C LEU A 135 6.56 4.86 -14.31
N ASP A 136 6.97 5.79 -15.16
CA ASP A 136 8.19 6.57 -14.98
C ASP A 136 7.85 8.05 -15.02
N ASP A 137 7.41 8.54 -13.86
CA ASP A 137 6.66 9.80 -13.78
C ASP A 137 7.06 10.69 -12.59
N GLY A 138 8.19 10.36 -11.96
CA GLY A 138 8.79 11.13 -10.85
C GLY A 138 8.00 11.12 -9.53
N ARG A 139 6.91 10.34 -9.43
CA ARG A 139 6.12 10.23 -8.19
C ARG A 139 6.90 9.55 -7.08
N LYS A 140 6.60 9.91 -5.83
CA LYS A 140 7.16 9.23 -4.66
C LYS A 140 6.31 8.02 -4.31
N TRP A 141 6.90 6.84 -4.41
CA TRP A 141 6.24 5.57 -4.11
C TRP A 141 6.62 5.07 -2.72
N ILE A 142 5.60 4.69 -1.94
CA ILE A 142 5.75 4.02 -0.65
C ILE A 142 5.09 2.64 -0.73
N TRP A 143 5.82 1.59 -0.37
CA TRP A 143 5.23 0.27 -0.20
C TRP A 143 4.87 0.04 1.27
N ARG A 144 3.59 -0.16 1.57
CA ARG A 144 3.12 -0.54 2.90
C ARG A 144 2.90 -2.04 2.93
N CYS A 145 3.84 -2.76 3.55
CA CYS A 145 3.74 -4.19 3.81
C CYS A 145 2.89 -4.43 5.05
N HIS A 146 1.88 -5.31 4.92
CA HIS A 146 0.99 -5.72 6.02
C HIS A 146 1.17 -7.18 6.44
N ILE A 147 2.20 -7.84 5.91
CA ILE A 147 2.48 -9.26 6.16
C ILE A 147 3.88 -9.43 6.76
N ASP A 148 4.10 -10.60 7.33
CA ASP A 148 5.43 -11.01 7.76
C ASP A 148 6.30 -11.31 6.53
N LEU A 149 7.45 -10.67 6.44
CA LEU A 149 8.42 -10.85 5.38
C LEU A 149 9.79 -11.30 5.93
N SER A 150 9.84 -11.78 7.18
CA SER A 150 11.08 -12.22 7.84
C SER A 150 11.71 -13.43 7.10
N ASN A 151 10.89 -14.43 6.77
CA ASN A 151 11.32 -15.69 6.16
C ASN A 151 10.50 -16.06 4.91
N PRO A 152 10.58 -15.28 3.81
CA PRO A 152 9.84 -15.57 2.59
C PRO A 152 10.41 -16.79 1.86
N ASN A 153 9.58 -17.46 1.06
CA ASN A 153 10.04 -18.43 0.08
C ASN A 153 11.08 -17.78 -0.85
N GLU A 154 12.32 -18.29 -0.83
CA GLU A 154 13.45 -17.64 -1.49
C GLU A 154 13.28 -17.50 -3.00
N THR A 155 12.72 -18.52 -3.66
CA THR A 155 12.51 -18.52 -5.11
C THR A 155 11.52 -17.43 -5.50
N LEU A 156 10.42 -17.32 -4.76
CA LEU A 156 9.43 -16.26 -4.95
C LEU A 156 10.03 -14.89 -4.65
N TRP A 157 10.72 -14.76 -3.53
CA TRP A 157 11.33 -13.51 -3.09
C TRP A 157 12.31 -12.95 -4.11
N ARG A 158 13.14 -13.82 -4.71
CA ARG A 158 14.12 -13.43 -5.73
C ARG A 158 13.49 -12.69 -6.91
N ARG A 159 12.26 -13.06 -7.30
CA ARG A 159 11.49 -12.36 -8.34
C ARG A 159 10.77 -11.14 -7.78
N PHE A 160 10.04 -11.32 -6.68
CA PHE A 160 9.16 -10.27 -6.15
C PHE A 160 9.91 -9.02 -5.70
N LYS A 161 11.13 -9.18 -5.15
CA LYS A 161 11.94 -8.05 -4.67
C LYS A 161 12.32 -7.07 -5.78
N GLY A 162 12.43 -7.52 -7.03
CA GLY A 162 12.72 -6.63 -8.16
C GLY A 162 11.61 -5.60 -8.39
N TYR A 163 10.36 -5.93 -8.07
CA TYR A 163 9.24 -4.98 -8.14
C TYR A 163 9.34 -3.91 -7.05
N LEU A 164 9.97 -4.25 -5.93
CA LEU A 164 10.10 -3.38 -4.78
C LEU A 164 11.22 -2.33 -4.93
N GLU A 165 12.12 -2.49 -5.90
CA GLU A 165 13.22 -1.54 -6.18
C GLU A 165 12.71 -0.17 -6.67
N LYS A 166 11.46 -0.09 -7.14
CA LYS A 166 10.83 1.18 -7.56
C LYS A 166 10.37 2.06 -6.41
N TYR A 167 10.37 1.54 -5.17
CA TYR A 167 9.87 2.27 -4.02
C TYR A 167 10.96 3.07 -3.33
N GLY A 168 10.69 4.34 -3.04
CA GLY A 168 11.60 5.19 -2.28
C GLY A 168 11.54 4.94 -0.77
N ARG A 169 10.43 4.39 -0.27
CA ARG A 169 10.24 4.01 1.14
C ARG A 169 9.40 2.75 1.27
N MET A 170 9.65 2.00 2.34
CA MET A 170 8.84 0.86 2.72
C MET A 170 8.40 0.98 4.19
N LEU A 171 7.18 0.56 4.48
CA LEU A 171 6.60 0.63 5.82
C LEU A 171 6.21 -0.78 6.27
N PHE A 172 6.65 -1.20 7.44
CA PHE A 172 6.39 -2.51 8.03
C PHE A 172 5.69 -2.41 9.39
N HIS A 173 5.13 -3.51 9.87
CA HIS A 173 4.55 -3.55 11.23
C HIS A 173 5.60 -3.71 12.33
N LEU A 174 6.67 -4.46 12.06
CA LEU A 174 7.73 -4.78 13.00
C LEU A 174 9.09 -4.71 12.29
N LYS A 175 10.16 -4.42 13.05
CA LYS A 175 11.53 -4.38 12.51
C LYS A 175 11.93 -5.74 11.94
N ASP A 176 11.50 -6.83 12.57
CA ASP A 176 11.85 -8.20 12.17
C ASP A 176 11.29 -8.59 10.79
N TYR A 177 10.31 -7.83 10.26
CA TYR A 177 9.77 -8.06 8.93
C TYR A 177 10.60 -7.37 7.83
N ILE A 178 11.56 -6.53 8.20
CA ILE A 178 12.38 -5.78 7.25
C ILE A 178 13.47 -6.71 6.69
N LYS A 179 13.55 -6.78 5.36
CA LYS A 179 14.65 -7.45 4.66
C LYS A 179 15.89 -6.57 4.65
N GLU A 180 17.06 -7.17 4.89
CA GLU A 180 18.33 -6.46 4.99
C GLU A 180 18.61 -5.60 3.75
N GLU A 181 18.30 -6.10 2.56
CA GLU A 181 18.49 -5.38 1.29
C GLU A 181 17.64 -4.10 1.14
N PHE A 182 16.64 -3.89 2.00
CA PHE A 182 15.77 -2.70 1.98
C PHE A 182 15.80 -1.92 3.31
N ALA A 183 16.74 -2.22 4.20
CA ALA A 183 16.76 -1.67 5.56
C ALA A 183 16.88 -0.13 5.61
N ASP A 184 17.61 0.46 4.67
CA ASP A 184 17.87 1.90 4.56
C ASP A 184 16.60 2.72 4.23
N ILE A 185 15.74 2.16 3.37
CA ILE A 185 14.48 2.78 2.94
C ILE A 185 13.26 2.33 3.78
N SER A 186 13.43 1.40 4.71
CA SER A 186 12.35 0.83 5.52
C SER A 186 12.13 1.55 6.84
N ARG A 187 10.86 1.68 7.27
CA ARG A 187 10.45 2.21 8.58
C ARG A 187 9.36 1.33 9.20
N VAL A 188 9.23 1.41 10.53
CA VAL A 188 8.13 0.82 11.30
C VAL A 188 7.13 1.90 11.65
#